data_AF-A0A5N5IFJ8-F1
#
_entry.id   AF-A0A5N5IFJ8-F1
#
_cell.length_a   1.000
_cell.length_b   1.000
_cell.length_c   1.000
_cell.angle_alpha   90.00
_cell.angle_beta   90.00
_cell.angle_gamma   90.00
#
_symmetry.space_group_name_H-M   'P 1'
#
loop_
_entity.id
_entity.type
_entity.pdbx_description
1 polymer ?
#
loop_
_entity_poly.entity_id
_entity_poly.type
_entity_poly.pdbx_seq_one_letter_code
_entity_poly.pdbx_strand_id
1 'polypeptide(L)'
;MGSSCCQLKNPTSHITWLPRGLNKRPTEWAIGSISGPLQFGHQFNRPFYDFTPEDYYQAEDAKRRSTITRAVIGVRFPDNRTVEATFHPSDKIQSLVDYLRKVIARPELPFYLFTAPAKQVMRDMSQDFYSAGFVPGAVVHLTYGVPN
;
A
#
# COMPACT_ATOMS: atom_id res chain seq x y z
N MET A 1 7.13 10.03 17.88
CA MET A 1 6.27 11.10 17.35
C MET A 1 5.79 10.63 15.98
N GLY A 2 4.54 10.30 15.68
CA GLY A 2 3.32 10.18 16.45
C GLY A 2 2.32 9.46 15.54
N SER A 3 1.70 8.41 16.07
CA SER A 3 0.60 7.68 15.44
C SER A 3 -0.59 8.62 15.20
N SER A 4 -1.24 8.54 14.04
CA SER A 4 -2.60 9.08 13.90
C SER A 4 -3.52 7.99 13.38
N CYS A 5 -4.18 7.38 14.35
CA CYS A 5 -5.25 6.42 14.24
C CYS A 5 -6.53 7.16 13.85
N CYS A 6 -7.27 6.65 12.87
CA CYS A 6 -8.61 7.15 12.52
C CYS A 6 -9.55 6.93 13.71
N GLN A 7 -9.71 7.94 14.57
CA GLN A 7 -10.80 8.00 15.55
C GLN A 7 -11.97 8.77 14.92
N LEU A 8 -12.93 8.04 14.36
CA LEU A 8 -14.28 8.56 14.23
C LEU A 8 -14.91 8.56 15.63
N LYS A 9 -14.78 9.69 16.34
CA LYS A 9 -15.68 10.05 17.42
C LYS A 9 -16.66 11.07 16.88
N ASN A 10 -17.89 10.63 16.61
CA ASN A 10 -19.04 11.52 16.48
C ASN A 10 -19.64 11.73 17.89
N PRO A 11 -19.67 12.96 18.43
CA PRO A 11 -20.27 13.24 19.72
C PRO A 11 -21.51 14.11 19.56
N THR A 12 -22.63 13.55 19.09
CA THR A 12 -23.95 14.08 19.49
C THR A 12 -24.99 12.97 19.39
N SER A 13 -25.10 12.18 20.46
CA SER A 13 -26.26 11.33 20.69
C SER A 13 -27.48 12.21 20.88
N HIS A 14 -28.42 12.14 19.95
CA HIS A 14 -29.83 12.16 20.33
C HIS A 14 -30.55 11.09 19.53
N ILE A 15 -30.87 10.02 20.25
CA ILE A 15 -31.92 9.05 19.96
C ILE A 15 -33.19 9.89 19.65
N THR A 16 -34.03 9.62 18.64
CA THR A 16 -35.19 8.72 18.76
C THR A 16 -36.04 8.64 17.46
N TRP A 17 -36.71 7.49 17.30
CA TRP A 17 -37.93 7.11 16.53
C TRP A 17 -37.98 7.20 15.00
N LEU A 18 -37.92 6.02 14.35
CA LEU A 18 -38.56 5.75 13.05
C LEU A 18 -40.10 5.76 13.19
N PRO A 19 -40.84 6.47 12.33
CA PRO A 19 -42.21 6.09 12.00
C PRO A 19 -42.21 5.01 10.92
N ARG A 20 -42.67 3.82 11.31
CA ARG A 20 -43.14 2.77 10.40
C ARG A 20 -44.25 3.33 9.51
N GLY A 21 -44.08 3.15 8.20
CA GLY A 21 -45.15 3.00 7.21
C GLY A 21 -46.18 4.13 7.13
N LEU A 22 -46.00 5.04 6.17
CA LEU A 22 -47.13 5.72 5.56
C LEU A 22 -46.97 5.71 4.03
N ASN A 23 -47.63 4.75 3.42
CA ASN A 23 -47.99 4.73 2.01
C ASN A 23 -48.88 5.96 1.74
N LYS A 24 -48.31 7.04 1.18
CA LYS A 24 -49.10 8.16 0.65
C LYS A 24 -48.79 8.36 -0.83
N ARG A 25 -49.88 8.31 -1.58
CA ARG A 25 -50.01 8.38 -3.04
C ARG A 25 -49.42 9.68 -3.61
N PRO A 26 -48.87 9.66 -4.84
CA PRO A 26 -48.35 10.85 -5.49
C PRO A 26 -49.49 11.61 -6.17
N THR A 27 -50.23 12.42 -5.43
CA THR A 27 -51.19 13.37 -6.03
C THR A 27 -51.21 14.67 -5.23
N GLU A 28 -50.18 15.48 -5.38
CA GLU A 28 -50.31 16.93 -5.19
C GLU A 28 -49.19 17.65 -5.94
N TRP A 29 -49.49 18.05 -7.17
CA TRP A 29 -48.70 19.07 -7.86
C TRP A 29 -49.17 20.41 -7.31
N ALA A 30 -48.50 20.90 -6.25
CA ALA A 30 -48.64 22.29 -5.86
C ALA A 30 -48.04 23.14 -6.98
N ILE A 31 -48.92 23.77 -7.76
CA ILE A 31 -48.62 24.78 -8.78
C ILE A 31 -48.14 26.02 -8.02
N GLY A 32 -46.88 26.01 -7.60
CA GLY A 32 -46.15 27.17 -7.15
C GLY A 32 -45.57 27.86 -8.37
N SER A 33 -46.17 28.96 -8.79
CA SER A 33 -45.59 29.89 -9.79
C SER A 33 -44.28 30.45 -9.25
N ILE A 34 -43.17 29.83 -9.62
CA ILE A 34 -41.84 30.41 -9.42
C ILE A 34 -41.55 31.25 -10.66
N SER A 35 -42.07 32.48 -10.65
CA SER A 35 -41.60 33.54 -11.54
C SER A 35 -40.19 33.94 -11.10
N GLY A 36 -39.19 33.29 -11.67
CA GLY A 36 -37.79 33.65 -11.56
C GLY A 36 -37.07 33.25 -12.84
N PRO A 37 -36.20 34.09 -13.42
CA PRO A 37 -35.48 33.74 -14.63
C PRO A 37 -34.66 32.48 -14.37
N LEU A 38 -34.89 31.44 -15.19
CA LEU A 38 -34.03 30.27 -15.32
C LEU A 38 -32.62 30.77 -15.64
N GLN A 39 -31.81 30.93 -14.61
CA GLN A 39 -30.37 31.09 -14.78
C GLN A 39 -29.87 29.74 -15.29
N PHE A 40 -29.87 29.58 -16.61
CA PHE A 40 -29.12 28.55 -17.33
C PHE A 40 -27.63 28.78 -17.06
N GLY A 41 -27.20 28.42 -15.85
CA GLY A 41 -25.81 28.36 -15.48
C GLY A 41 -25.14 27.30 -16.34
N HIS A 42 -24.11 27.72 -17.08
CA HIS A 42 -23.21 26.94 -17.91
C HIS A 42 -22.52 25.80 -17.12
N GLN A 43 -23.25 24.76 -16.74
CA GLN A 43 -22.71 23.59 -16.04
C GLN A 43 -23.07 22.30 -16.77
N PHE A 44 -22.95 22.29 -18.10
CA PHE A 44 -23.11 21.07 -18.89
C PHE A 44 -21.93 20.85 -19.84
N ASN A 45 -20.72 21.03 -19.30
CA ASN A 45 -19.50 20.54 -19.94
C ASN A 45 -18.54 19.94 -18.91
N ARG A 46 -19.02 18.96 -18.15
CA ARG A 46 -18.16 17.97 -17.51
C ARG A 46 -18.21 16.75 -18.43
N PRO A 47 -17.15 16.39 -19.17
CA PRO A 47 -17.16 15.18 -19.97
C PRO A 47 -17.42 13.98 -19.05
N PHE A 48 -18.33 13.10 -19.48
CA PHE A 48 -18.83 11.93 -18.74
C PHE A 48 -17.77 10.85 -18.46
N TYR A 49 -16.53 11.01 -18.91
CA TYR A 49 -15.43 10.10 -18.57
C TYR A 49 -14.65 10.65 -17.37
N ASP A 50 -15.19 10.38 -16.17
CA ASP A 50 -14.53 10.61 -14.88
C ASP A 50 -13.50 9.50 -14.58
N PHE A 51 -12.60 9.25 -15.51
CA PHE A 51 -11.40 8.45 -15.29
C PHE A 51 -10.34 9.01 -16.23
N THR A 52 -9.45 9.83 -15.69
CA THR A 52 -8.28 10.25 -16.47
C THR A 52 -7.37 9.04 -16.67
N PRO A 53 -6.52 9.02 -17.70
CA PRO A 53 -5.50 7.97 -17.86
C PRO A 53 -4.63 7.83 -16.59
N GLU A 54 -4.35 8.95 -15.92
CA GLU A 54 -3.64 8.98 -14.63
C GLU A 54 -4.36 8.17 -13.55
N ASP A 55 -5.70 8.31 -13.44
CA ASP A 55 -6.51 7.55 -12.47
C ASP A 55 -6.48 6.05 -12.76
N TYR A 56 -6.46 5.66 -14.04
CA TYR A 56 -6.35 4.26 -14.45
C TYR A 56 -5.02 3.64 -14.00
N TYR A 57 -3.88 4.31 -14.25
CA TYR A 57 -2.56 3.85 -13.82
C TYR A 57 -2.44 3.82 -12.29
N GLN A 58 -2.98 4.83 -11.60
CA GLN A 58 -3.00 4.88 -10.14
C GLN A 58 -3.84 3.75 -9.55
N ALA A 59 -5.02 3.48 -10.10
CA ALA A 59 -5.88 2.37 -9.65
C ALA A 59 -5.22 1.01 -9.90
N GLU A 60 -4.52 0.83 -11.02
CA GLU A 60 -3.77 -0.38 -11.32
C GLU A 60 -2.57 -0.58 -10.37
N ASP A 61 -1.79 0.46 -10.12
CA ASP A 61 -0.68 0.42 -9.17
C ASP A 61 -1.19 0.17 -7.74
N ALA A 62 -2.27 0.82 -7.33
CA ALA A 62 -2.92 0.56 -6.03
C ALA A 62 -3.45 -0.88 -5.94
N LYS A 63 -4.01 -1.44 -7.02
CA LYS A 63 -4.43 -2.85 -7.08
C LYS A 63 -3.22 -3.78 -6.95
N ARG A 64 -2.13 -3.53 -7.67
CA ARG A 64 -0.90 -4.34 -7.59
C ARG A 64 -0.32 -4.30 -6.18
N ARG A 65 -0.19 -3.12 -5.59
CA ARG A 65 0.29 -2.93 -4.20
C ARG A 65 -0.60 -3.61 -3.18
N SER A 66 -1.93 -3.53 -3.31
CA SER A 66 -2.85 -4.17 -2.38
C SER A 66 -2.87 -5.70 -2.47
N THR A 67 -2.58 -6.29 -3.64
CA THR A 67 -2.39 -7.75 -3.72
C THR A 67 -1.12 -8.24 -3.04
N ILE A 68 -0.12 -7.36 -2.92
CA ILE A 68 1.15 -7.69 -2.30
C ILE A 68 1.09 -7.29 -0.82
N THR A 69 0.62 -8.22 0.00
CA THR A 69 0.57 -8.05 1.46
C THR A 69 1.86 -8.48 2.16
N ARG A 70 2.73 -9.22 1.47
CA ARG A 70 3.96 -9.80 2.02
C ARG A 70 5.06 -9.91 0.98
N ALA A 71 6.30 -9.79 1.43
CA ALA A 71 7.52 -10.01 0.68
C ALA A 71 8.26 -11.22 1.27
N VAL A 72 8.47 -12.26 0.48
CA VAL A 72 9.18 -13.48 0.92
C VAL A 72 10.62 -13.43 0.41
N ILE A 73 11.58 -13.33 1.32
CA ILE A 73 13.00 -13.24 0.99
C ILE A 73 13.69 -14.57 1.34
N GLY A 74 14.20 -15.26 0.32
CA GLY A 74 15.01 -16.45 0.47
C GLY A 74 16.49 -16.12 0.46
N VAL A 75 17.16 -16.19 1.61
CA VAL A 75 18.59 -15.95 1.72
C VAL A 75 19.35 -17.25 1.59
N ARG A 76 20.14 -17.38 0.52
CA ARG A 76 21.01 -18.53 0.26
C ARG A 76 22.39 -18.31 0.87
N PHE A 77 22.73 -19.19 1.80
CA PHE A 77 24.04 -19.25 2.44
C PHE A 77 25.06 -19.94 1.54
N PRO A 78 26.36 -19.65 1.73
CA PRO A 78 27.43 -20.36 1.02
C PRO A 78 27.45 -21.86 1.36
N ASP A 79 26.92 -22.24 2.53
CA ASP A 79 26.73 -23.64 2.96
C ASP A 79 25.58 -24.36 2.24
N ASN A 80 25.05 -23.77 1.15
CA ASN A 80 23.93 -24.25 0.36
C ASN A 80 22.60 -24.39 1.14
N ARG A 81 22.52 -23.75 2.32
CA ARG A 81 21.29 -23.63 3.12
C ARG A 81 20.52 -22.39 2.69
N THR A 82 19.20 -22.45 2.75
CA THR A 82 18.34 -21.29 2.45
C THR A 82 17.50 -20.97 3.67
N VAL A 83 17.49 -19.70 4.07
CA VAL A 83 16.61 -19.21 5.13
C VAL A 83 15.55 -18.34 4.47
N GLU A 84 14.29 -18.70 4.67
CA GLU A 84 13.16 -17.93 4.21
C GLU A 84 12.67 -17.03 5.34
N ALA A 85 12.49 -15.75 5.03
CA ALA A 85 11.95 -14.77 5.95
C ALA A 85 10.86 -13.94 5.26
N THR A 86 9.77 -13.70 5.97
CA THR A 86 8.64 -12.91 5.47
C THR A 86 8.71 -11.51 6.06
N PHE A 87 8.67 -10.49 5.20
CA PHE A 87 8.69 -9.08 5.54
C PHE A 87 7.49 -8.35 4.92
N HIS A 88 7.23 -7.14 5.38
CA HIS A 88 6.30 -6.23 4.72
C HIS A 88 6.99 -5.54 3.54
N PRO A 89 6.31 -5.25 2.41
CA PRO A 89 6.94 -4.54 1.28
C PRO A 89 7.47 -3.14 1.63
N SER A 90 6.92 -2.50 2.67
CA SER A 90 7.39 -1.21 3.20
C SER A 90 8.52 -1.33 4.23
N ASP A 91 8.93 -2.54 4.61
CA ASP A 91 10.10 -2.71 5.46
C ASP A 91 11.37 -2.32 4.71
N LYS A 92 12.36 -1.91 5.50
CA LYS A 92 13.69 -1.54 4.99
C LYS A 92 14.59 -2.75 4.87
N ILE A 93 15.56 -2.66 3.97
CA ILE A 93 16.65 -3.63 3.85
C ILE A 93 17.40 -3.82 5.18
N GLN A 94 17.52 -2.78 6.01
CA GLN A 94 18.07 -2.86 7.36
C GLN A 94 17.43 -3.99 8.20
N SER A 95 16.12 -4.22 8.07
CA SER A 95 15.39 -5.26 8.82
C SER A 95 15.87 -6.68 8.45
N LEU A 96 16.17 -6.90 7.16
CA LEU A 96 16.79 -8.15 6.69
C LEU A 96 18.19 -8.32 7.29
N VAL A 97 19.00 -7.26 7.34
CA VAL A 97 20.35 -7.33 7.90
C VAL A 97 20.31 -7.63 9.40
N ASP A 98 19.40 -7.02 10.15
CA ASP A 98 19.19 -7.30 11.58
C ASP A 98 18.72 -8.74 11.82
N TYR A 99 17.78 -9.21 11.00
CA TYR A 99 17.34 -10.61 11.01
C TYR A 99 18.52 -11.56 10.75
N LEU A 100 19.31 -11.28 9.70
CA LEU A 100 20.46 -12.10 9.36
C LEU A 100 21.48 -12.12 10.49
N ARG A 101 21.76 -10.99 11.13
CA ARG A 101 22.66 -10.92 12.30
C ARG A 101 22.24 -11.83 13.46
N LYS A 102 20.94 -12.12 13.61
CA LYS A 102 20.41 -13.04 14.62
C LYS A 102 20.45 -14.51 14.18
N VAL A 103 20.36 -14.75 12.88
CA VAL A 103 20.34 -16.11 12.30
C VAL A 103 21.74 -16.63 12.01
N ILE A 104 22.68 -15.76 11.66
CA ILE A 104 24.06 -16.15 11.39
C ILE A 104 24.78 -16.54 12.68
N ALA A 105 25.50 -17.66 12.64
CA ALA A 105 26.27 -18.14 13.78
C ALA A 105 27.49 -17.24 14.12
N ARG A 106 27.95 -16.42 13.17
CA ARG A 106 29.14 -15.58 13.30
C ARG A 106 28.83 -14.13 12.91
N PRO A 107 28.19 -13.35 13.79
CA PRO A 107 27.85 -11.94 13.52
C PRO A 107 29.08 -11.02 13.47
N GLU A 108 30.24 -11.49 13.95
CA GLU A 108 31.51 -10.78 13.93
C GLU A 108 32.16 -10.69 12.53
N LEU A 109 31.78 -11.57 11.61
CA LEU A 109 32.39 -11.64 10.29
C LEU A 109 31.66 -10.69 9.33
N PRO A 110 32.38 -9.84 8.55
CA PRO A 110 31.74 -9.02 7.53
C PRO A 110 31.12 -9.91 6.46
N PHE A 111 29.85 -9.65 6.14
CA PHE A 111 29.10 -10.33 5.11
C PHE A 111 28.45 -9.34 4.16
N TYR A 112 28.25 -9.76 2.92
CA TYR A 112 27.63 -8.95 1.88
C TYR A 112 26.54 -9.75 1.19
N LEU A 113 25.49 -9.02 0.78
CA LEU A 113 24.30 -9.56 0.16
C LEU A 113 24.28 -9.13 -1.31
N PHE A 114 24.05 -10.08 -2.20
CA PHE A 114 23.88 -9.81 -3.62
C PHE A 114 22.74 -10.62 -4.21
N THR A 115 22.11 -10.09 -5.25
CA THR A 115 21.12 -10.83 -6.04
C THR A 115 21.77 -11.48 -7.25
N ALA A 116 21.15 -12.54 -7.76
CA ALA A 116 21.57 -13.21 -8.99
C ALA A 116 20.34 -13.29 -9.92
N PRO A 117 20.48 -13.06 -11.24
CA PRO A 117 21.73 -13.05 -12.02
C PRO A 117 22.48 -11.70 -12.08
N ALA A 118 21.81 -10.57 -11.85
CA ALA A 118 22.48 -9.26 -11.80
C ALA A 118 23.15 -9.10 -10.44
N LYS A 119 24.49 -9.12 -10.38
CA LYS A 119 25.29 -9.00 -9.15
C LYS A 119 25.19 -7.58 -8.56
N GLN A 120 24.00 -7.19 -8.12
CA GLN A 120 23.75 -5.95 -7.42
C GLN A 120 23.94 -6.21 -5.93
N VAL A 121 24.97 -5.59 -5.36
CA VAL A 121 25.20 -5.63 -3.92
C VAL A 121 24.20 -4.70 -3.26
N MET A 122 23.45 -5.21 -2.27
CA MET A 122 22.56 -4.39 -1.43
C MET A 122 23.41 -3.51 -0.50
N ARG A 123 23.80 -2.33 -0.99
CA ARG A 123 24.56 -1.33 -0.24
C ARG A 123 23.64 -0.35 0.50
N ASP A 124 22.48 -0.08 -0.08
CA ASP A 124 21.52 0.84 0.51
C ASP A 124 20.64 0.13 1.54
N MET A 125 20.87 0.42 2.82
CA MET A 125 20.09 -0.16 3.92
C MET A 125 18.78 0.61 4.20
N SER A 126 18.64 1.80 3.61
CA SER A 126 17.49 2.68 3.82
C SER A 126 16.36 2.42 2.82
N GLN A 127 16.67 1.79 1.69
CA GLN A 127 15.75 1.40 0.65
C GLN A 127 14.79 0.30 1.14
N ASP A 128 13.55 0.38 0.67
CA ASP A 128 12.47 -0.57 0.94
C ASP A 128 12.46 -1.74 -0.04
N PHE A 129 11.85 -2.86 0.35
CA PHE A 129 11.78 -4.06 -0.50
C PHE A 129 11.01 -3.83 -1.79
N TYR A 130 9.99 -2.96 -1.78
CA TYR A 130 9.20 -2.62 -2.96
C TYR A 130 10.04 -1.89 -4.01
N SER A 131 10.74 -0.83 -3.63
CA SER A 131 11.63 -0.05 -4.48
C SER A 131 12.86 -0.85 -4.94
N ALA A 132 13.30 -1.83 -4.15
CA ALA A 132 14.39 -2.72 -4.52
C ALA A 132 13.96 -3.86 -5.46
N GLY A 133 12.65 -4.02 -5.72
CA GLY A 133 12.12 -5.07 -6.60
C GLY A 133 12.15 -6.47 -5.97
N PHE A 134 12.17 -6.58 -4.63
CA PHE A 134 12.23 -7.86 -3.92
C PHE A 134 10.87 -8.47 -3.58
N VAL A 135 9.85 -8.04 -4.30
CA VAL A 135 8.44 -8.26 -3.99
C VAL A 135 7.76 -8.86 -5.23
N PRO A 136 6.93 -9.92 -5.10
CA PRO A 136 6.46 -10.57 -3.87
C PRO A 136 7.47 -11.53 -3.23
N GLY A 137 8.56 -11.85 -3.92
CA GLY A 137 9.66 -12.58 -3.32
C GLY A 137 10.95 -12.46 -4.10
N ALA A 138 12.06 -12.70 -3.42
CA ALA A 138 13.39 -12.58 -3.97
C ALA A 138 14.35 -13.60 -3.36
N VAL A 139 15.35 -14.00 -4.14
CA VAL A 139 16.46 -14.83 -3.68
C VAL A 139 17.71 -13.98 -3.58
N VAL A 140 18.28 -13.92 -2.39
CA VAL A 140 19.48 -13.14 -2.08
C VAL A 140 20.57 -14.10 -1.66
N HIS A 141 21.77 -13.91 -2.18
CA HIS A 141 22.93 -14.70 -1.81
C HIS A 141 23.74 -13.96 -0.76
N LEU A 142 24.10 -14.68 0.30
CA LEU A 142 25.01 -14.21 1.34
C LEU A 142 26.40 -14.76 1.07
N THR A 143 27.42 -13.92 1.20
CA THR A 143 28.83 -14.35 1.16
C THR A 143 29.61 -13.65 2.26
N TYR A 144 30.53 -14.39 2.87
CA TYR A 144 31.42 -13.90 3.91
C TYR A 144 32.74 -13.40 3.30
N GLY A 145 33.29 -12.32 3.85
CA GLY A 145 34.54 -11.71 3.40
C GLY A 145 34.37 -10.27 2.96
N VAL A 146 35.47 -9.56 2.73
CA VAL A 146 35.47 -8.19 2.22
C VAL A 146 35.33 -8.18 0.69
N PRO A 147 34.49 -7.32 0.10
CA PRO A 147 34.40 -7.18 -1.35
C PRO A 147 35.75 -6.65 -1.83
N ASN A 148 36.42 -7.44 -2.67
CA ASN A 148 37.61 -7.01 -3.40
C ASN A 148 37.27 -6.03 -4.51
#